data_AF-F4MWL3-F1
#
_entry.id   AF-F4MWL3-F1
#
_cell.length_a   1.000
_cell.length_b   1.000
_cell.length_c   1.000
_cell.angle_alpha   90.00
_cell.angle_beta   90.00
_cell.angle_gamma   90.00
#
_symmetry.space_group_name_H-M   'P 1'
#
loop_
_entity.id
_entity.type
_entity.pdbx_description
1 polymer ?
#
loop_
_entity_poly.entity_id
_entity_poly.type
_entity_poly.pdbx_seq_one_letter_code
_entity_poly.pdbx_strand_id
1 'polypeptide(L)'
;LRRRPLWEFELETAKQQLNLQFGTRDLIGFGVEQAHQALRAAGCLLQYVKDTQRTSLPHIRGLTMERQQDGIVMDAATRRNLELTQNLSGGTENTLAAILDCTVTAMGSRMLKRWLHMPIRDTKVLTDRQQAIGGLQEITAELQTPLRQVGDLERILARLALRTARPRDLARMRHAFQQLPEIHRLLQPVNVPHIQNLLSQVGQFDELQDLLERAIVETPPVLVRDGGVIAPGYNAELDEWRALADGATDYLDRLEIREREKLGLDTLKVGFNGVHGYYIQVSRGQSHLVPIHYVRRQTLKNAERYIIPELKEYEDKVTDLERQGFGD
;
A
#
# COMPACT_ATOMS: atom_id res chain seq x y z
N LEU A 1 11.78 -6.58 25.91
CA LEU A 1 10.79 -5.57 26.36
C LEU A 1 11.53 -4.29 26.72
N ARG A 2 11.21 -3.14 26.12
CA ARG A 2 11.80 -1.84 26.47
C ARG A 2 10.94 -1.18 27.55
N ARG A 3 11.50 -0.97 28.74
CA ARG A 3 10.80 -0.31 29.85
C ARG A 3 10.53 1.15 29.48
N ARG A 4 9.33 1.65 29.80
CA ARG A 4 8.94 3.05 29.62
C ARG A 4 8.97 3.79 30.96
N PRO A 5 9.35 5.07 30.99
CA PRO A 5 9.40 5.86 32.21
C PRO A 5 7.99 6.18 32.73
N LEU A 6 7.87 6.40 34.04
CA LEU A 6 6.58 6.59 34.72
C LEU A 6 5.82 7.83 34.25
N TRP A 7 6.52 8.88 33.84
CA TRP A 7 5.90 10.15 33.41
C TRP A 7 5.07 10.00 32.14
N GLU A 8 5.32 8.99 31.30
CA GLU A 8 4.49 8.71 30.13
C GLU A 8 3.11 8.15 30.46
N PHE A 9 2.93 7.70 31.71
CA PHE A 9 1.67 7.18 32.25
C PHE A 9 0.96 8.22 33.13
N GLU A 10 1.30 9.50 33.01
CA GLU A 10 0.61 10.59 33.70
C GLU A 10 -0.80 10.79 33.11
N LEU A 11 -1.82 10.98 33.96
CA LEU A 11 -3.23 10.91 33.54
C LEU A 11 -3.65 12.15 32.74
N GLU A 12 -3.24 13.33 33.17
CA GLU A 12 -3.63 14.59 32.52
C GLU A 12 -3.03 14.65 31.12
N THR A 13 -1.75 14.28 30.98
CA THR A 13 -1.05 14.14 29.70
C THR A 13 -1.75 13.11 28.81
N ALA A 14 -2.14 11.96 29.36
CA ALA A 14 -2.87 10.95 28.60
C ALA A 14 -4.21 11.47 28.07
N LYS A 15 -5.03 12.10 28.93
CA LYS A 15 -6.31 12.71 28.54
C LYS A 15 -6.12 13.79 27.49
N GLN A 16 -5.15 14.69 27.69
CA GLN A 16 -4.83 15.74 26.71
C GLN A 16 -4.46 15.15 25.35
N GLN A 17 -3.58 14.15 25.30
CA GLN A 17 -3.12 13.54 24.05
C GLN A 17 -4.22 12.77 23.32
N LEU A 18 -5.08 12.06 24.08
CA LEU A 18 -6.22 11.33 23.52
C LEU A 18 -7.28 12.28 22.96
N ASN A 19 -7.67 13.30 23.73
CA ASN A 19 -8.62 14.33 23.28
C ASN A 19 -8.10 15.06 22.04
N LEU A 20 -6.81 15.42 22.02
CA LEU A 20 -6.16 16.03 20.85
C LEU A 20 -6.19 15.11 19.63
N GLN A 21 -5.91 13.82 19.82
CA GLN A 21 -5.95 12.83 18.74
C GLN A 21 -7.36 12.63 18.17
N PHE A 22 -8.38 12.62 19.02
CA PHE A 22 -9.76 12.37 18.62
C PHE A 22 -10.54 13.64 18.27
N GLY A 23 -9.96 14.83 18.46
CA GLY A 23 -10.65 16.10 18.23
C GLY A 23 -11.83 16.32 19.18
N THR A 24 -11.74 15.83 20.41
CA THR A 24 -12.82 15.87 21.41
C THR A 24 -12.44 16.74 22.60
N ARG A 25 -13.45 17.25 23.33
CA ARG A 25 -13.23 18.02 24.57
C ARG A 25 -13.00 17.12 25.79
N ASP A 26 -13.70 15.99 25.81
CA ASP A 26 -13.65 14.96 26.83
C ASP A 26 -13.82 13.58 26.18
N LEU A 27 -13.61 12.52 26.97
CA LEU A 27 -13.71 11.13 26.51
C LEU A 27 -15.02 10.47 26.98
N ILE A 28 -16.05 11.25 27.32
CA ILE A 28 -17.35 10.75 27.78
C ILE A 28 -18.04 9.96 26.66
N GLY A 29 -17.99 10.48 25.43
CA GLY A 29 -18.57 9.82 24.24
C GLY A 29 -17.95 8.45 23.91
N PHE A 30 -16.72 8.19 24.38
CA PHE A 30 -16.05 6.89 24.25
C PHE A 30 -16.30 5.97 25.45
N GLY A 31 -17.00 6.45 26.50
CA GLY A 31 -17.32 5.68 27.70
C GLY A 31 -16.11 5.33 28.58
N VAL A 32 -15.00 6.06 28.45
CA VAL A 32 -13.71 5.77 29.12
C VAL A 32 -13.27 6.87 30.08
N GLU A 33 -14.01 7.97 30.21
CA GLU A 33 -13.62 9.16 31.00
C GLU A 33 -13.17 8.82 32.44
N GLN A 34 -13.85 7.85 33.06
CA GLN A 34 -13.58 7.40 34.44
C GLN A 34 -12.55 6.26 34.53
N ALA A 35 -12.12 5.69 33.40
CA ALA A 35 -11.21 4.55 33.35
C ALA A 35 -9.73 4.97 33.50
N HIS A 36 -9.41 5.68 34.59
CA HIS A 36 -8.13 6.38 34.77
C HIS A 36 -6.90 5.48 34.54
N GLN A 37 -6.91 4.24 35.04
CA GLN A 37 -5.78 3.31 34.85
C GLN A 37 -5.61 2.91 33.37
N ALA A 38 -6.71 2.67 32.66
CA ALA A 38 -6.68 2.35 31.23
C ALA A 38 -6.24 3.56 30.40
N LEU A 39 -6.72 4.77 30.75
CA LEU A 39 -6.33 6.01 30.09
C LEU A 39 -4.82 6.26 30.17
N ARG A 40 -4.19 6.04 31.34
CA ARG A 40 -2.74 6.15 31.50
C ARG A 40 -1.97 5.23 30.54
N ALA A 41 -2.40 3.97 30.42
CA ALA A 41 -1.79 3.02 29.50
C ALA A 41 -2.01 3.42 28.02
N ALA A 42 -3.24 3.84 27.68
CA ALA A 42 -3.58 4.31 26.33
C ALA A 42 -2.79 5.57 25.94
N GLY A 43 -2.59 6.49 26.87
CA GLY A 43 -1.77 7.69 26.69
C GLY A 43 -0.30 7.37 26.40
N CYS A 44 0.31 6.46 27.16
CA CYS A 44 1.68 5.99 26.89
C CYS A 44 1.76 5.31 25.51
N LEU A 45 0.80 4.44 25.17
CA LEU A 45 0.75 3.78 23.86
C LEU A 45 0.65 4.79 22.72
N LEU A 46 -0.24 5.78 22.82
CA LEU A 46 -0.43 6.80 21.80
C LEU A 46 0.84 7.65 21.61
N GLN A 47 1.49 8.06 22.70
CA GLN A 47 2.79 8.76 22.63
C GLN A 47 3.83 7.93 21.88
N TYR A 48 3.95 6.64 22.20
CA TYR A 48 4.89 5.74 21.53
C TYR A 48 4.59 5.58 20.03
N VAL A 49 3.31 5.46 19.65
CA VAL A 49 2.93 5.37 18.23
C VAL A 49 3.25 6.68 17.51
N LYS A 50 2.94 7.84 18.10
CA LYS A 50 3.30 9.15 17.53
C LYS A 50 4.82 9.29 17.35
N ASP A 51 5.61 8.92 18.35
CA ASP A 51 7.07 9.02 18.31
C ASP A 51 7.71 8.12 17.24
N THR A 52 7.15 6.92 17.03
CA THR A 52 7.66 5.94 16.07
C THR A 52 7.24 6.23 14.64
N GLN A 53 6.02 6.73 14.42
CA GLN A 53 5.52 7.04 13.08
C GLN A 53 5.88 8.46 12.62
N ARG A 54 5.97 9.42 13.55
CA ARG A 54 6.27 10.84 13.32
C ARG A 54 5.39 11.52 12.27
N THR A 55 4.19 11.00 12.06
CA THR A 55 3.18 11.52 11.14
C THR A 55 1.82 11.56 11.83
N SER A 56 0.87 12.29 11.25
CA SER A 56 -0.52 12.24 11.71
C SER A 56 -1.08 10.82 11.63
N LEU A 57 -1.92 10.43 12.59
CA LEU A 57 -2.53 9.09 12.67
C LEU A 57 -4.05 9.14 12.44
N PRO A 58 -4.55 9.57 11.26
CA PRO A 58 -5.99 9.87 11.07
C PRO A 58 -6.91 8.62 11.11
N HIS A 59 -6.33 7.43 11.05
CA HIS A 59 -7.06 6.17 11.15
C HIS A 59 -7.35 5.76 12.61
N ILE A 60 -6.65 6.33 13.60
CA ILE A 60 -6.93 6.12 15.03
C ILE A 60 -7.94 7.17 15.49
N ARG A 61 -9.23 6.85 15.34
CA ARG A 61 -10.35 7.79 15.49
C ARG A 61 -11.23 7.55 16.72
N GLY A 62 -10.94 6.54 17.53
CA GLY A 62 -11.71 6.27 18.73
C GLY A 62 -11.02 5.29 19.66
N LEU A 63 -11.64 5.12 20.82
CA LEU A 63 -11.20 4.24 21.89
C LEU A 63 -12.44 3.56 22.49
N THR A 64 -12.32 2.28 22.84
CA THR A 64 -13.40 1.51 23.45
C THR A 64 -12.86 0.81 24.69
N MET A 65 -13.60 0.85 25.79
CA MET A 65 -13.30 0.07 26.99
C MET A 65 -13.84 -1.35 26.81
N GLU A 66 -12.99 -2.35 26.91
CA GLU A 66 -13.41 -3.75 27.04
C GLU A 66 -13.73 -4.04 28.51
N ARG A 67 -14.98 -4.39 28.83
CA ARG A 67 -15.39 -4.74 30.20
C ARG A 67 -15.46 -6.24 30.36
N GLN A 68 -15.14 -6.73 31.56
CA GLN A 68 -15.19 -8.17 31.86
C GLN A 68 -16.58 -8.79 31.65
N GLN A 69 -17.64 -8.00 31.83
CA GLN A 69 -19.03 -8.45 31.64
C GLN A 69 -19.44 -8.58 30.16
N ASP A 70 -18.68 -7.99 29.22
CA ASP A 70 -19.06 -7.96 27.81
C ASP A 70 -18.68 -9.27 27.09
N GLY A 71 -17.74 -10.04 27.67
CA GLY A 71 -17.24 -11.29 27.12
C GLY A 71 -17.02 -12.39 28.14
N ILE A 72 -16.70 -13.59 27.66
CA ILE A 72 -16.29 -14.72 28.49
C ILE A 72 -14.80 -14.57 28.79
N VAL A 73 -14.48 -14.28 30.05
CA VAL A 73 -13.09 -14.20 30.52
C VAL A 73 -12.49 -15.59 30.59
N MET A 74 -11.53 -15.86 29.71
CA MET A 74 -10.72 -17.09 29.73
C MET A 74 -9.32 -16.76 30.25
N ASP A 75 -8.90 -17.47 31.29
CA ASP A 75 -7.53 -17.38 31.80
C ASP A 75 -6.51 -17.97 30.81
N ALA A 76 -5.22 -17.74 31.09
CA ALA A 76 -4.15 -18.19 30.19
C ALA A 76 -4.11 -19.72 30.04
N ALA A 77 -4.39 -20.46 31.13
CA ALA A 77 -4.41 -21.92 31.12
C ALA A 77 -5.55 -22.46 30.24
N THR A 78 -6.76 -21.90 30.37
CA THR A 78 -7.92 -22.26 29.53
C THR A 78 -7.63 -22.01 28.07
N ARG A 79 -7.12 -20.83 27.70
CA ARG A 79 -6.79 -20.51 26.29
C ARG A 79 -5.75 -21.47 25.70
N ARG A 80 -4.76 -21.85 26.51
CA ARG A 80 -3.71 -22.80 26.10
C ARG A 80 -4.28 -24.22 25.95
N ASN A 81 -5.07 -24.69 26.90
CA ASN A 81 -5.62 -26.04 26.91
C ASN A 81 -6.71 -26.26 25.86
N LEU A 82 -7.45 -25.20 25.49
CA LEU A 82 -8.43 -25.24 24.40
C LEU A 82 -7.79 -25.11 23.01
N GLU A 83 -6.47 -24.89 22.93
CA GLU A 83 -5.69 -24.78 21.69
C GLU A 83 -6.35 -23.86 20.64
N LEU A 84 -6.85 -22.68 21.07
CA LEU A 84 -7.71 -21.84 20.24
C LEU A 84 -7.04 -21.42 18.92
N THR A 85 -5.80 -20.95 19.01
CA THR A 85 -4.99 -20.52 17.86
C THR A 85 -3.57 -21.06 17.88
N GLN A 86 -3.18 -21.71 18.97
CA GLN A 86 -1.85 -22.27 19.18
C GLN A 86 -2.01 -23.58 19.95
N ASN A 87 -1.35 -24.64 19.49
CA ASN A 87 -1.36 -25.93 20.15
C ASN A 87 -0.38 -25.97 21.33
N LEU A 88 -0.43 -27.03 22.15
CA LEU A 88 0.36 -27.16 23.37
C LEU A 88 1.88 -27.16 23.14
N SER A 89 2.30 -27.59 21.94
CA SER A 89 3.69 -27.59 21.46
C SER A 89 4.14 -26.25 20.87
N GLY A 90 3.23 -25.27 20.78
CA GLY A 90 3.51 -23.92 20.27
C GLY A 90 3.29 -23.73 18.76
N GLY A 91 2.90 -24.78 18.03
CA GLY A 91 2.56 -24.72 16.61
C GLY A 91 1.12 -24.25 16.36
N THR A 92 0.75 -24.12 15.09
CA THR A 92 -0.61 -23.69 14.67
C THR A 92 -1.49 -24.84 14.17
N GLU A 93 -0.91 -26.02 13.96
CA GLU A 93 -1.64 -27.21 13.49
C GLU A 93 -2.57 -27.77 14.57
N ASN A 94 -3.66 -28.40 14.13
CA ASN A 94 -4.68 -29.04 14.98
C ASN A 94 -5.30 -28.11 16.04
N THR A 95 -5.32 -26.81 15.78
CA THR A 95 -5.97 -25.82 16.62
C THR A 95 -7.42 -25.60 16.20
N LEU A 96 -8.25 -25.04 17.08
CA LEU A 96 -9.63 -24.67 16.72
C LEU A 96 -9.66 -23.72 15.51
N ALA A 97 -8.77 -22.73 15.49
CA ALA A 97 -8.63 -21.82 14.36
C ALA A 97 -8.19 -22.55 13.08
N ALA A 98 -7.29 -23.54 13.14
CA ALA A 98 -6.90 -24.30 11.94
C ALA A 98 -8.08 -25.06 11.30
N ILE A 99 -9.06 -25.47 12.11
CA ILE A 99 -10.27 -26.16 11.64
C ILE A 99 -11.30 -25.16 11.07
N LEU A 100 -11.51 -24.04 11.75
CA LEU A 100 -12.58 -23.10 11.41
C LEU A 100 -12.18 -22.02 10.40
N ASP A 101 -10.89 -21.69 10.29
CA ASP A 101 -10.39 -20.57 9.47
C ASP A 101 -10.29 -20.94 7.99
N CYS A 102 -11.45 -21.07 7.34
CA CYS A 102 -11.60 -21.15 5.88
C CYS A 102 -11.89 -19.77 5.28
N THR A 103 -11.45 -18.69 5.94
CA THR A 103 -11.70 -17.32 5.46
C THR A 103 -10.89 -17.03 4.19
N VAL A 104 -11.47 -16.23 3.29
CA VAL A 104 -10.84 -15.91 1.99
C VAL A 104 -10.06 -14.60 1.99
N THR A 105 -10.03 -13.87 3.11
CA THR A 105 -9.26 -12.64 3.28
C THR A 105 -8.43 -12.67 4.56
N ALA A 106 -7.26 -12.03 4.53
CA ALA A 106 -6.39 -11.95 5.69
C ALA A 106 -7.01 -11.16 6.85
N MET A 107 -7.83 -10.14 6.56
CA MET A 107 -8.57 -9.38 7.58
C MET A 107 -9.70 -10.22 8.21
N GLY A 108 -10.37 -11.06 7.42
CA GLY A 108 -11.36 -12.03 7.90
C GLY A 108 -10.73 -13.05 8.85
N SER A 109 -9.59 -13.65 8.49
CA SER A 109 -8.85 -14.58 9.35
C SER A 109 -8.47 -13.95 10.70
N ARG A 110 -7.95 -12.71 10.67
CA ARG A 110 -7.63 -11.97 11.91
C ARG A 110 -8.87 -11.69 12.74
N MET A 111 -9.99 -11.32 12.11
CA MET A 111 -11.25 -11.06 12.80
C MET A 111 -11.81 -12.32 13.47
N LEU A 112 -11.83 -13.46 12.77
CA LEU A 112 -12.28 -14.74 13.31
C LEU A 112 -11.45 -15.13 14.54
N LYS A 113 -10.11 -15.03 14.44
CA LYS A 113 -9.22 -15.32 15.58
C LYS A 113 -9.48 -14.40 16.77
N ARG A 114 -9.79 -13.11 16.55
CA ARG A 114 -10.23 -12.20 17.63
C ARG A 114 -11.52 -12.67 18.28
N TRP A 115 -12.52 -13.11 17.49
CA TRP A 115 -13.79 -13.62 18.03
C TRP A 115 -13.62 -14.91 18.84
N LEU A 116 -12.76 -15.84 18.40
CA LEU A 116 -12.45 -17.05 19.15
C LEU A 116 -11.82 -16.75 20.51
N HIS A 117 -10.96 -15.74 20.59
CA HIS A 117 -10.30 -15.32 21.84
C HIS A 117 -11.16 -14.43 22.73
N MET A 118 -12.27 -13.89 22.21
CA MET A 118 -13.17 -13.01 22.94
C MET A 118 -14.64 -13.36 22.63
N PRO A 119 -15.15 -14.48 23.16
CA PRO A 119 -16.56 -14.82 23.05
C PRO A 119 -17.40 -13.74 23.73
N ILE A 120 -18.39 -13.22 23.03
CA ILE A 120 -19.26 -12.13 23.50
C ILE A 120 -20.44 -12.67 24.30
N ARG A 121 -21.01 -11.83 25.18
CA ARG A 121 -22.18 -12.19 26.01
C ARG A 121 -23.48 -11.52 25.57
N ASP A 122 -23.41 -10.52 24.70
CA ASP A 122 -24.58 -9.82 24.18
C ASP A 122 -25.42 -10.76 23.30
N THR A 123 -26.58 -11.17 23.82
CA THR A 123 -27.50 -12.08 23.13
C THR A 123 -27.98 -11.52 21.80
N LYS A 124 -28.19 -10.21 21.69
CA LYS A 124 -28.64 -9.61 20.42
C LYS A 124 -27.57 -9.79 19.35
N VAL A 125 -26.32 -9.49 19.65
CA VAL A 125 -25.21 -9.66 18.69
C VAL A 125 -25.02 -11.13 18.31
N LEU A 126 -25.19 -12.05 19.27
CA LEU A 126 -25.13 -13.49 18.99
C LEU A 126 -26.25 -13.94 18.05
N THR A 127 -27.49 -13.52 18.30
CA THR A 127 -28.64 -13.83 17.43
C THR A 127 -28.47 -13.23 16.03
N ASP A 128 -28.03 -11.96 15.94
CA ASP A 128 -27.79 -11.29 14.67
C ASP A 128 -26.72 -12.05 13.84
N ARG A 129 -25.65 -12.55 14.48
CA ARG A 129 -24.63 -13.39 13.84
C ARG A 129 -25.17 -14.74 13.39
N GLN A 130 -25.95 -15.42 14.23
CA GLN A 130 -26.54 -16.72 13.89
C GLN A 130 -27.50 -16.61 12.69
N GLN A 131 -28.34 -15.58 12.67
CA GLN A 131 -29.23 -15.29 11.54
C GLN A 131 -28.43 -14.99 10.27
N ALA A 132 -27.35 -14.21 10.37
CA ALA A 132 -26.49 -13.93 9.22
C ALA A 132 -25.82 -15.20 8.68
N ILE A 133 -25.35 -16.10 9.55
CA ILE A 133 -24.81 -17.40 9.13
C ILE A 133 -25.87 -18.18 8.37
N GLY A 134 -27.08 -18.32 8.92
CA GLY A 134 -28.19 -19.03 8.26
C GLY A 134 -28.57 -18.43 6.90
N GLY A 135 -28.66 -17.10 6.81
CA GLY A 135 -29.02 -16.41 5.57
C GLY A 135 -27.97 -16.47 4.46
N LEU A 136 -26.71 -16.80 4.78
CA LEU A 136 -25.61 -16.86 3.81
C LEU A 136 -25.29 -18.30 3.34
N GLN A 137 -25.90 -19.33 3.91
CA GLN A 137 -25.52 -20.74 3.66
C GLN A 137 -25.53 -21.08 2.17
N GLU A 138 -26.61 -20.74 1.46
CA GLU A 138 -26.80 -21.08 0.05
C GLU A 138 -25.86 -20.32 -0.91
N ILE A 139 -25.41 -19.12 -0.53
CA ILE A 139 -24.60 -18.25 -1.39
C ILE A 139 -23.12 -18.19 -0.98
N THR A 140 -22.70 -18.98 0.01
CA THR A 140 -21.35 -18.88 0.60
C THR A 140 -20.25 -19.06 -0.45
N ALA A 141 -20.36 -20.06 -1.32
CA ALA A 141 -19.36 -20.35 -2.34
C ALA A 141 -19.24 -19.22 -3.37
N GLU A 142 -20.37 -18.68 -3.82
CA GLU A 142 -20.44 -17.57 -4.77
C GLU A 142 -19.85 -16.30 -4.14
N LEU A 143 -20.26 -15.96 -2.91
CA LEU A 143 -19.81 -14.78 -2.18
C LEU A 143 -18.31 -14.81 -1.83
N GLN A 144 -17.75 -16.00 -1.57
CA GLN A 144 -16.32 -16.15 -1.29
C GLN A 144 -15.42 -15.73 -2.46
N THR A 145 -15.91 -15.83 -3.70
CA THR A 145 -15.13 -15.50 -4.90
C THR A 145 -14.78 -14.01 -4.97
N PRO A 146 -15.73 -13.06 -4.97
CA PRO A 146 -15.41 -11.63 -4.96
C PRO A 146 -14.77 -11.19 -3.64
N LEU A 147 -15.14 -11.77 -2.49
CA LEU A 147 -14.49 -11.44 -1.21
C LEU A 147 -12.99 -11.76 -1.22
N ARG A 148 -12.58 -12.85 -1.87
CA ARG A 148 -11.15 -13.18 -2.01
C ARG A 148 -10.38 -12.08 -2.74
N GLN A 149 -10.97 -11.50 -3.76
CA GLN A 149 -10.37 -10.45 -4.59
C GLN A 149 -10.25 -9.10 -3.85
N VAL A 150 -11.10 -8.84 -2.84
CA VAL A 150 -10.95 -7.68 -1.95
C VAL A 150 -9.62 -7.69 -1.19
N GLY A 151 -9.12 -8.87 -0.81
CA GLY A 151 -7.83 -9.02 -0.15
C GLY A 151 -7.74 -8.35 1.23
N ASP A 152 -6.59 -7.74 1.54
CA ASP A 152 -6.31 -7.10 2.84
C ASP A 152 -6.45 -5.57 2.77
N LEU A 153 -7.68 -5.12 2.52
CA LEU A 153 -8.02 -3.70 2.42
C LEU A 153 -7.75 -2.95 3.74
N GLU A 154 -7.98 -3.60 4.90
CA GLU A 154 -7.70 -3.06 6.24
C GLU A 154 -6.26 -2.54 6.36
N ARG A 155 -5.27 -3.35 5.98
CA ARG A 155 -3.86 -2.93 6.05
C ARG A 155 -3.46 -1.93 4.96
N ILE A 156 -4.10 -1.98 3.80
CA ILE A 156 -3.89 -0.99 2.75
C ILE A 156 -4.34 0.39 3.24
N LEU A 157 -5.52 0.49 3.86
CA LEU A 157 -6.05 1.73 4.42
C LEU A 157 -5.17 2.27 5.56
N ALA A 158 -4.57 1.41 6.38
CA ALA A 158 -3.59 1.83 7.38
C ALA A 158 -2.36 2.47 6.74
N ARG A 159 -1.82 1.90 5.66
CA ARG A 159 -0.70 2.50 4.91
C ARG A 159 -1.10 3.79 4.19
N LEU A 160 -2.33 3.86 3.65
CA LEU A 160 -2.87 5.08 3.05
C LEU A 160 -2.92 6.21 4.09
N ALA A 161 -3.45 5.92 5.28
CA ALA A 161 -3.54 6.89 6.37
C ALA A 161 -2.17 7.39 6.84
N LEU A 162 -1.14 6.54 6.77
CA LEU A 162 0.24 6.89 7.08
C LEU A 162 1.00 7.51 5.89
N ARG A 163 0.35 7.69 4.73
CA ARG A 163 0.98 8.14 3.46
C ARG A 163 2.18 7.29 3.03
N THR A 164 2.14 5.99 3.34
CA THR A 164 3.18 5.00 2.98
C THR A 164 2.65 3.90 2.04
N ALA A 165 1.43 4.06 1.53
CA ALA A 165 0.85 3.16 0.53
C ALA A 165 1.69 3.18 -0.74
N ARG A 166 2.02 1.99 -1.26
CA ARG A 166 2.77 1.83 -2.50
C ARG A 166 1.82 1.83 -3.70
N PRO A 167 2.31 2.02 -4.94
CA PRO A 167 1.45 1.98 -6.13
C PRO A 167 0.61 0.70 -6.24
N ARG A 168 1.21 -0.46 -5.96
CA ARG A 168 0.51 -1.75 -5.92
C ARG A 168 -0.51 -1.90 -4.78
N ASP A 169 -0.43 -1.08 -3.73
CA ASP A 169 -1.50 -1.03 -2.72
C ASP A 169 -2.74 -0.31 -3.30
N LEU A 170 -2.53 0.79 -4.03
CA LEU A 170 -3.62 1.53 -4.68
C LEU A 170 -4.29 0.72 -5.80
N ALA A 171 -3.50 -0.01 -6.60
CA ALA A 171 -4.06 -0.92 -7.61
C ALA A 171 -4.90 -2.05 -6.98
N ARG A 172 -4.48 -2.59 -5.82
CA ARG A 172 -5.27 -3.58 -5.07
C ARG A 172 -6.52 -2.97 -4.44
N MET A 173 -6.46 -1.72 -3.97
CA MET A 173 -7.63 -0.98 -3.49
C MET A 173 -8.65 -0.76 -4.62
N ARG A 174 -8.20 -0.33 -5.80
CA ARG A 174 -9.02 -0.23 -7.01
C ARG A 174 -9.70 -1.56 -7.31
N HIS A 175 -8.92 -2.64 -7.33
CA HIS A 175 -9.46 -3.98 -7.60
C HIS A 175 -10.50 -4.41 -6.56
N ALA A 176 -10.31 -4.07 -5.29
CA ALA A 176 -11.28 -4.32 -4.24
C ALA A 176 -12.59 -3.56 -4.45
N PHE A 177 -12.53 -2.28 -4.87
CA PHE A 177 -13.72 -1.48 -5.20
C PHE A 177 -14.51 -2.09 -6.35
N GLN A 178 -13.83 -2.59 -7.38
CA GLN A 178 -14.46 -3.28 -8.52
C GLN A 178 -15.28 -4.53 -8.12
N GLN A 179 -15.02 -5.12 -6.95
CA GLN A 179 -15.79 -6.28 -6.45
C GLN A 179 -17.06 -5.88 -5.72
N LEU A 180 -17.17 -4.63 -5.26
CA LEU A 180 -18.27 -4.19 -4.42
C LEU A 180 -19.63 -4.31 -5.14
N PRO A 181 -19.79 -3.94 -6.43
CA PRO A 181 -21.07 -4.12 -7.12
C PRO A 181 -21.56 -5.58 -7.12
N GLU A 182 -20.66 -6.53 -7.34
CA GLU A 182 -21.02 -7.96 -7.33
C GLU A 182 -21.37 -8.45 -5.92
N ILE A 183 -20.63 -8.01 -4.89
CA ILE A 183 -20.97 -8.29 -3.50
C ILE A 183 -22.37 -7.74 -3.16
N HIS A 184 -22.71 -6.54 -3.63
CA HIS A 184 -24.04 -5.97 -3.44
C HIS A 184 -25.11 -6.80 -4.14
N ARG A 185 -24.88 -7.19 -5.39
CA ARG A 185 -25.80 -8.03 -6.17
C ARG A 185 -26.10 -9.36 -5.48
N LEU A 186 -25.08 -10.01 -4.91
CA LEU A 186 -25.23 -11.29 -4.21
C LEU A 186 -25.93 -11.15 -2.85
N LEU A 187 -25.69 -10.04 -2.12
CA LEU A 187 -26.24 -9.83 -0.77
C LEU A 187 -27.62 -9.16 -0.75
N GLN A 188 -28.01 -8.46 -1.81
CA GLN A 188 -29.30 -7.77 -1.88
C GLN A 188 -30.51 -8.69 -1.65
N PRO A 189 -30.58 -9.93 -2.19
CA PRO A 189 -31.72 -10.82 -1.97
C PRO A 189 -31.77 -11.41 -0.56
N VAL A 190 -30.69 -11.31 0.23
CA VAL A 190 -30.60 -11.93 1.55
C VAL A 190 -31.38 -11.10 2.57
N ASN A 191 -32.60 -11.53 2.88
CA ASN A 191 -33.51 -10.83 3.80
C ASN A 191 -33.15 -11.04 5.29
N VAL A 192 -31.95 -10.62 5.69
CA VAL A 192 -31.48 -10.63 7.09
C VAL A 192 -31.09 -9.19 7.47
N PRO A 193 -31.73 -8.58 8.49
CA PRO A 193 -31.48 -7.17 8.85
C PRO A 193 -30.00 -6.85 9.13
N HIS A 194 -29.28 -7.76 9.79
CA HIS A 194 -27.86 -7.57 10.08
C HIS A 194 -27.01 -7.49 8.81
N ILE A 195 -27.32 -8.31 7.79
CA ILE A 195 -26.61 -8.31 6.50
C ILE A 195 -26.92 -7.04 5.72
N GLN A 196 -28.17 -6.59 5.71
CA GLN A 196 -28.54 -5.33 5.06
C GLN A 196 -27.86 -4.12 5.71
N ASN A 197 -27.69 -4.13 7.03
CA ASN A 197 -26.90 -3.11 7.73
C ASN A 197 -25.39 -3.20 7.42
N LEU A 198 -24.82 -4.39 7.25
CA LEU A 198 -23.44 -4.52 6.78
C LEU A 198 -23.29 -3.98 5.35
N LEU A 199 -24.28 -4.26 4.49
CA LEU A 199 -24.28 -3.80 3.11
C LEU A 199 -24.27 -2.27 3.00
N SER A 200 -25.08 -1.58 3.82
CA SER A 200 -25.08 -0.11 3.86
C SER A 200 -23.77 0.48 4.37
N GLN A 201 -23.00 -0.26 5.19
CA GLN A 201 -21.69 0.19 5.70
C GLN A 201 -20.54 -0.08 4.72
N VAL A 202 -20.63 -1.11 3.88
CA VAL A 202 -19.59 -1.45 2.92
C VAL A 202 -19.41 -0.36 1.87
N GLY A 203 -20.49 0.29 1.43
CA GLY A 203 -20.45 1.36 0.43
C GLY A 203 -20.04 0.88 -0.98
N GLN A 204 -20.07 1.76 -1.97
CA GLN A 204 -19.72 1.44 -3.38
C GLN A 204 -18.45 2.12 -3.87
N PHE A 205 -18.17 3.35 -3.40
CA PHE A 205 -16.95 4.11 -3.70
C PHE A 205 -16.68 4.36 -5.21
N ASP A 206 -17.73 4.46 -6.03
CA ASP A 206 -17.62 4.60 -7.50
C ASP A 206 -16.69 5.76 -7.92
N GLU A 207 -16.79 6.92 -7.26
CA GLU A 207 -15.93 8.08 -7.54
C GLU A 207 -14.45 7.79 -7.27
N LEU A 208 -14.14 7.04 -6.21
CA LEU A 208 -12.77 6.67 -5.86
C LEU A 208 -12.25 5.55 -6.76
N GLN A 209 -13.13 4.64 -7.19
CA GLN A 209 -12.79 3.62 -8.17
C GLN A 209 -12.41 4.28 -9.49
N ASP A 210 -13.25 5.16 -10.04
CA ASP A 210 -12.99 5.91 -11.28
C ASP A 210 -11.70 6.73 -11.18
N LEU A 211 -11.46 7.40 -10.05
CA LEU A 211 -10.21 8.11 -9.80
C LEU A 211 -8.99 7.19 -9.94
N LEU A 212 -9.01 6.02 -9.31
CA LEU A 212 -7.88 5.08 -9.35
C LEU A 212 -7.72 4.38 -10.71
N GLU A 213 -8.82 4.18 -11.45
CA GLU A 213 -8.82 3.66 -12.82
C GLU A 213 -8.17 4.65 -13.79
N ARG A 214 -8.50 5.95 -13.67
CA ARG A 214 -7.89 7.00 -14.50
C ARG A 214 -6.48 7.37 -14.07
N ALA A 215 -6.16 7.31 -12.78
CA ALA A 215 -4.89 7.82 -12.25
C ALA A 215 -3.73 6.82 -12.31
N ILE A 216 -3.99 5.53 -12.10
CA ILE A 216 -2.92 4.53 -11.90
C ILE A 216 -2.96 3.51 -13.03
N VAL A 217 -1.79 3.20 -13.61
CA VAL A 217 -1.69 2.13 -14.63
C VAL A 217 -2.22 0.79 -14.11
N GLU A 218 -2.57 -0.13 -15.02
CA GLU A 218 -3.14 -1.42 -14.62
C GLU A 218 -2.21 -2.20 -13.68
N THR A 219 -0.93 -2.31 -14.06
CA THR A 219 0.10 -3.04 -13.31
C THR A 219 1.25 -2.10 -12.92
N PRO A 220 1.13 -1.33 -11.82
CA PRO A 220 2.15 -0.36 -11.48
C PRO A 220 3.41 -1.02 -10.88
N PRO A 221 4.57 -0.34 -10.98
CA PRO A 221 5.82 -0.81 -10.38
C PRO A 221 5.72 -0.85 -8.85
N VAL A 222 6.72 -1.49 -8.22
CA VAL A 222 6.72 -1.70 -6.75
C VAL A 222 6.86 -0.38 -6.00
N LEU A 223 7.68 0.54 -6.51
CA LEU A 223 8.00 1.81 -5.90
C LEU A 223 7.68 2.96 -6.85
N VAL A 224 7.21 4.07 -6.30
CA VAL A 224 6.88 5.28 -7.07
C VAL A 224 8.11 5.97 -7.64
N ARG A 225 9.27 5.85 -6.97
CA ARG A 225 10.53 6.48 -7.38
C ARG A 225 11.04 6.02 -8.75
N ASP A 226 10.58 4.85 -9.20
CA ASP A 226 11.01 4.26 -10.48
C ASP A 226 10.18 4.80 -11.66
N GLY A 227 9.23 5.72 -11.42
CA GLY A 227 8.33 6.25 -12.44
C GLY A 227 7.26 5.23 -12.86
N GLY A 228 6.57 5.48 -13.99
CA GLY A 228 5.65 4.52 -14.60
C GLY A 228 4.40 4.15 -13.78
N VAL A 229 4.01 4.97 -12.81
CA VAL A 229 2.84 4.72 -11.95
C VAL A 229 1.57 5.38 -12.49
N ILE A 230 1.66 6.66 -12.84
CA ILE A 230 0.51 7.45 -13.28
C ILE A 230 0.12 7.06 -14.70
N ALA A 231 -1.16 6.82 -14.96
CA ALA A 231 -1.62 6.42 -16.29
C ALA A 231 -1.49 7.56 -17.31
N PRO A 232 -1.25 7.26 -18.59
CA PRO A 232 -1.37 8.25 -19.67
C PRO A 232 -2.78 8.86 -19.71
N GLY A 233 -2.89 10.13 -20.05
CA GLY A 233 -4.15 10.88 -20.13
C GLY A 233 -4.67 11.39 -18.79
N TYR A 234 -4.05 11.03 -17.66
CA TYR A 234 -4.46 11.54 -16.35
C TYR A 234 -4.04 12.99 -16.13
N ASN A 235 -2.87 13.37 -16.63
CA ASN A 235 -2.31 14.71 -16.48
C ASN A 235 -1.58 15.09 -17.78
N ALA A 236 -2.09 16.13 -18.46
CA ALA A 236 -1.59 16.54 -19.77
C ALA A 236 -0.13 17.00 -19.73
N GLU A 237 0.27 17.73 -18.69
CA GLU A 237 1.64 18.19 -18.51
C GLU A 237 2.61 17.01 -18.37
N LEU A 238 2.28 16.02 -17.52
CA LEU A 238 3.09 14.80 -17.38
C LEU A 238 3.21 14.02 -18.69
N ASP A 239 2.16 14.01 -19.51
CA ASP A 239 2.19 13.35 -20.82
C ASP A 239 3.06 14.10 -21.83
N GLU A 240 3.05 15.44 -21.80
CA GLU A 240 4.00 16.26 -22.59
C GLU A 240 5.45 15.95 -22.21
N TRP A 241 5.74 15.87 -20.91
CA TRP A 241 7.08 15.50 -20.41
C TRP A 241 7.49 14.08 -20.84
N ARG A 242 6.57 13.12 -20.83
CA ARG A 242 6.82 11.76 -21.31
C ARG A 242 7.10 11.72 -22.81
N ALA A 243 6.30 12.43 -23.61
CA ALA A 243 6.50 12.48 -25.05
C ALA A 243 7.87 13.06 -25.43
N LEU A 244 8.34 14.06 -24.67
CA LEU A 244 9.69 14.62 -24.83
C LEU A 244 10.78 13.57 -24.50
N ALA A 245 10.61 12.80 -23.42
CA ALA A 245 11.54 11.74 -23.02
C ALA A 245 11.55 10.52 -23.98
N ASP A 246 10.40 10.18 -24.58
CA ASP A 246 10.30 9.09 -25.55
C ASP A 246 10.89 9.48 -26.91
N GLY A 247 10.61 10.70 -27.39
CA GLY A 247 11.23 11.25 -28.59
C GLY A 247 12.75 11.35 -28.48
N ALA A 248 13.23 11.49 -27.25
CA ALA A 248 14.63 11.42 -26.90
C ALA A 248 15.26 10.04 -27.22
N THR A 249 14.60 8.95 -26.87
CA THR A 249 15.09 7.59 -27.14
C THR A 249 15.07 7.26 -28.64
N ASP A 250 14.00 7.64 -29.35
CA ASP A 250 13.91 7.45 -30.81
C ASP A 250 14.97 8.26 -31.57
N TYR A 251 15.29 9.47 -31.10
CA TYR A 251 16.39 10.26 -31.68
C TYR A 251 17.74 9.55 -31.53
N LEU A 252 18.04 8.97 -30.36
CA LEU A 252 19.29 8.26 -30.10
C LEU A 252 19.43 6.99 -30.95
N ASP A 253 18.33 6.24 -31.13
CA ASP A 253 18.32 5.04 -31.97
C ASP A 253 18.56 5.39 -33.45
N ARG A 254 17.91 6.46 -33.95
CA ARG A 254 18.15 6.96 -35.31
C ARG A 254 19.59 7.45 -35.50
N LEU A 255 20.14 8.12 -34.49
CA LEU A 255 21.53 8.57 -34.49
C LEU A 255 22.51 7.39 -34.53
N GLU A 256 22.25 6.33 -33.76
CA GLU A 256 23.05 5.11 -33.77
C GLU A 256 23.06 4.47 -35.16
N ILE A 257 21.88 4.25 -35.76
CA ILE A 257 21.76 3.65 -37.09
C ILE A 257 22.49 4.49 -38.14
N ARG A 258 22.25 5.82 -38.14
CA ARG A 258 22.83 6.77 -39.10
C ARG A 258 24.36 6.77 -39.04
N GLU A 259 24.95 6.86 -37.86
CA GLU A 259 26.41 6.88 -37.74
C GLU A 259 27.05 5.51 -37.97
N ARG A 260 26.34 4.41 -37.62
CA ARG A 260 26.78 3.05 -37.93
C ARG A 260 26.88 2.81 -39.43
N GLU A 261 25.87 3.21 -40.19
CA GLU A 261 25.85 3.10 -41.66
C GLU A 261 26.88 4.00 -42.32
N LYS A 262 26.99 5.25 -41.86
CA LYS A 262 27.92 6.25 -42.41
C LYS A 262 29.39 5.86 -42.23
N LEU A 263 29.74 5.24 -41.11
CA LEU A 263 31.13 4.84 -40.81
C LEU A 263 31.43 3.38 -41.16
N GLY A 264 30.41 2.57 -41.44
CA GLY A 264 30.56 1.13 -41.67
C GLY A 264 31.07 0.37 -40.44
N LEU A 265 30.69 0.82 -39.23
CA LEU A 265 31.20 0.31 -37.97
C LEU A 265 30.12 -0.43 -37.18
N ASP A 266 29.96 -1.73 -37.43
CA ASP A 266 28.90 -2.56 -36.82
C ASP A 266 28.89 -2.59 -35.28
N THR A 267 29.99 -2.22 -34.63
CA THR A 267 30.11 -2.18 -33.16
C THR A 267 29.72 -0.85 -32.54
N LEU A 268 29.37 0.16 -33.35
CA LEU A 268 28.99 1.48 -32.89
C LEU A 268 27.68 1.40 -32.09
N LYS A 269 27.71 1.95 -30.86
CA LYS A 269 26.52 2.06 -30.01
C LYS A 269 26.43 3.44 -29.36
N VAL A 270 25.24 4.00 -29.29
CA VAL A 270 24.96 5.19 -28.50
C VAL A 270 24.54 4.75 -27.09
N GLY A 271 25.02 5.44 -26.05
CA GLY A 271 24.67 5.08 -24.67
C GLY A 271 24.82 6.25 -23.72
N PHE A 272 24.39 6.05 -22.47
CA PHE A 272 24.44 7.04 -21.40
C PHE A 272 25.22 6.53 -20.18
N ASN A 273 25.99 7.40 -19.54
CA ASN A 273 26.65 7.13 -18.27
C ASN A 273 26.42 8.32 -17.31
N GLY A 274 26.01 8.04 -16.07
CA GLY A 274 25.69 9.10 -15.10
C GLY A 274 26.84 10.06 -14.73
N VAL A 275 28.10 9.71 -15.02
CA VAL A 275 29.28 10.60 -14.79
C VAL A 275 29.67 11.35 -16.05
N HIS A 276 29.56 10.72 -17.22
CA HIS A 276 30.10 11.25 -18.48
C HIS A 276 29.04 11.59 -19.52
N GLY A 277 27.75 11.51 -19.19
CA GLY A 277 26.64 11.84 -20.10
C GLY A 277 26.46 10.84 -21.24
N TYR A 278 25.85 11.30 -22.33
CA TYR A 278 25.69 10.53 -23.56
C TYR A 278 27.03 10.33 -24.29
N TYR A 279 27.18 9.23 -25.01
CA TYR A 279 28.38 8.92 -25.76
C TYR A 279 28.11 7.99 -26.94
N ILE A 280 29.01 8.02 -27.92
CA ILE A 280 29.12 7.04 -29.01
C ILE A 280 30.29 6.11 -28.69
N GLN A 281 30.02 4.83 -28.54
CA GLN A 281 31.01 3.81 -28.21
C GLN A 281 31.40 3.00 -29.44
N VAL A 282 32.70 2.86 -29.68
CA VAL A 282 33.27 2.05 -30.76
C VAL A 282 34.28 1.06 -30.16
N SER A 283 34.39 -0.14 -30.74
CA SER A 283 35.42 -1.10 -30.32
C SER A 283 36.83 -0.54 -30.51
N ARG A 284 37.76 -0.91 -29.62
CA ARG A 284 39.15 -0.41 -29.69
C ARG A 284 39.87 -0.80 -30.99
N GLY A 285 39.48 -1.90 -31.61
CA GLY A 285 39.99 -2.31 -32.92
C GLY A 285 39.57 -1.39 -34.06
N GLN A 286 38.44 -0.69 -33.90
CA GLN A 286 37.84 0.18 -34.92
C GLN A 286 37.99 1.68 -34.59
N SER A 287 38.59 2.05 -33.45
CA SER A 287 38.71 3.46 -33.03
C SER A 287 39.54 4.32 -34.00
N HIS A 288 40.47 3.73 -34.73
CA HIS A 288 41.27 4.41 -35.75
C HIS A 288 40.47 4.83 -37.00
N LEU A 289 39.26 4.29 -37.19
CA LEU A 289 38.35 4.63 -38.29
C LEU A 289 37.39 5.77 -37.92
N VAL A 290 37.41 6.21 -36.66
CA VAL A 290 36.52 7.27 -36.16
C VAL A 290 37.03 8.64 -36.64
N PRO A 291 36.18 9.49 -37.25
CA PRO A 291 36.59 10.79 -37.77
C PRO A 291 37.10 11.76 -36.69
N ILE A 292 37.93 12.72 -37.09
CA ILE A 292 38.55 13.72 -36.19
C ILE A 292 37.54 14.60 -35.45
N HIS A 293 36.34 14.82 -36.01
CA HIS A 293 35.29 15.63 -35.37
C HIS A 293 34.58 14.92 -34.20
N TYR A 294 34.88 13.65 -33.94
CA TYR A 294 34.43 12.93 -32.75
C TYR A 294 35.39 13.22 -31.59
N VAL A 295 34.91 13.97 -30.61
CA VAL A 295 35.74 14.35 -29.46
C VAL A 295 35.75 13.20 -28.47
N ARG A 296 36.94 12.65 -28.17
CA ARG A 296 37.07 11.52 -27.22
C ARG A 296 36.68 11.94 -25.81
N ARG A 297 35.74 11.22 -25.21
CA ARG A 297 35.21 11.47 -23.85
C ARG A 297 35.78 10.53 -22.80
N GLN A 298 35.95 9.25 -23.13
CA GLN A 298 36.43 8.23 -22.19
C GLN A 298 37.11 7.07 -22.94
N THR A 299 38.20 6.55 -22.38
CA THR A 299 38.89 5.35 -22.89
C THR A 299 38.66 4.18 -21.94
N LEU A 300 38.21 3.05 -22.48
CA LEU A 300 37.99 1.79 -21.75
C LEU A 300 38.96 0.71 -22.24
N LYS A 301 39.00 -0.43 -21.53
CA LYS A 301 39.91 -1.54 -21.87
C LYS A 301 39.73 -2.02 -23.33
N ASN A 302 38.48 -2.18 -23.76
CA ASN A 302 38.10 -2.77 -25.06
C ASN A 302 37.32 -1.82 -25.99
N ALA A 303 37.10 -0.57 -25.59
CA ALA A 303 36.28 0.38 -26.35
C ALA A 303 36.74 1.83 -26.11
N GLU A 304 36.43 2.70 -27.07
CA GLU A 304 36.59 4.14 -26.94
C GLU A 304 35.22 4.82 -27.04
N ARG A 305 35.00 5.85 -26.22
CA ARG A 305 33.77 6.63 -26.16
C ARG A 305 34.03 8.06 -26.64
N TYR A 306 33.15 8.54 -27.50
CA TYR A 306 33.22 9.84 -28.15
C TYR A 306 31.94 10.64 -27.95
N ILE A 307 32.01 11.94 -28.16
CA ILE A 307 30.87 12.84 -28.26
C ILE A 307 30.99 13.63 -29.57
N ILE A 308 29.85 13.88 -30.22
CA ILE A 308 29.73 14.79 -31.38
C ILE A 308 28.92 16.03 -30.95
N PRO A 309 29.10 17.19 -31.61
CA PRO A 309 28.39 18.43 -31.25
C PRO A 309 26.87 18.27 -31.19
N GLU A 310 26.31 17.56 -32.14
CA GLU A 310 24.86 17.29 -32.24
C GLU A 310 24.33 16.54 -31.00
N LEU A 311 25.05 15.49 -30.56
CA LEU A 311 24.70 14.72 -29.37
C LEU A 311 24.92 15.53 -28.08
N LYS A 312 25.82 16.51 -28.09
CA LYS A 312 26.06 17.40 -26.95
C LYS A 312 24.92 18.42 -26.79
N GLU A 313 24.47 19.04 -27.88
CA GLU A 313 23.30 19.95 -27.86
C GLU A 313 22.04 19.23 -27.38
N TYR A 314 21.88 17.98 -27.80
CA TYR A 314 20.80 17.13 -27.37
C TYR A 314 20.91 16.77 -25.86
N GLU A 315 22.10 16.42 -25.37
CA GLU A 315 22.36 16.17 -23.93
C GLU A 315 21.97 17.39 -23.08
N ASP A 316 22.33 18.59 -23.50
CA ASP A 316 22.04 19.82 -22.76
C ASP A 316 20.52 20.08 -22.69
N LYS A 317 19.80 19.87 -23.80
CA LYS A 317 18.32 19.96 -23.82
C LYS A 317 17.66 18.94 -22.89
N VAL A 318 18.07 17.67 -22.94
CA VAL A 318 17.48 16.63 -22.08
C VAL A 318 17.78 16.90 -20.60
N THR A 319 19.01 17.34 -20.28
CA THR A 319 19.40 17.64 -18.89
C THR A 319 18.62 18.82 -18.31
N ASP A 320 18.35 19.84 -19.11
CA ASP A 320 17.54 20.98 -18.68
C ASP A 320 16.07 20.60 -18.47
N LEU A 321 15.52 19.70 -19.31
CA LEU A 321 14.18 19.15 -19.16
C LEU A 321 14.05 18.26 -17.91
N GLU A 322 15.03 17.39 -17.65
CA GLU A 322 15.06 16.56 -16.43
C GLU A 322 15.10 17.43 -15.16
N ARG A 323 15.89 18.52 -15.16
CA ARG A 323 15.96 19.43 -14.00
C ARG A 323 14.64 20.14 -13.69
N GLN A 324 13.83 20.43 -14.70
CA GLN A 324 12.53 21.07 -14.51
C GLN A 324 11.45 20.04 -14.11
N GLY A 325 11.50 18.81 -14.65
CA GLY A 325 10.50 17.77 -14.34
C GLY A 325 10.63 17.08 -12.97
N PHE A 326 11.80 17.19 -12.31
CA PHE A 326 12.01 16.66 -10.95
C PHE A 326 11.92 17.72 -9.85
N GLY A 327 11.61 18.98 -10.22
CA GLY A 327 11.52 20.11 -9.31
C GLY A 327 10.08 20.57 -9.08
N ASP A 328 9.21 19.71 -8.56
CA ASP A 328 8.04 20.07 -7.73
C ASP A 328 7.45 18.84 -7.01
#